data_AF-A0A484ZPI1-F1
#
_entry.id   AF-A0A484ZPI1-F1
#
_cell.length_a   1.000
_cell.length_b   1.000
_cell.length_c   1.000
_cell.angle_alpha   90.00
_cell.angle_beta   90.00
_cell.angle_gamma   90.00
#
_symmetry.space_group_name_H-M   'P 1'
#
loop_
_entity.id
_entity.type
_entity.pdbx_description
1 polymer ?
#
loop_
_entity_poly.entity_id
_entity_poly.type
_entity_poly.pdbx_seq_one_letter_code
_entity_poly.pdbx_strand_id
1 'polypeptide(L)'
;MSGFFPIMMFGLPGAAFAMYFAAKPERRASVGGLLLSVALTAFLTGVTEPLEFMFMFLAPLLYLVHAILTGISLYIATALGIHAGFTFSAGAIDYALMYKLPAASSNVWILLVMGLVAFVVYFVLFTVIIRAFNLKTPGREDASTEVTPEANSNTTEGLDTLAISYINAIGGSDNLTGIDACITRLRLTVKDSGMVDSNAAKRLGAAGVVKLNKQSIQIIVGAKAESIADSMRKVIASGAAPKVVSHAAAAEAPAVEAAPAKAVEINKAAKLSSLVSPITGEIVALESVPDESLCQQSCG
;
A
#
# COMPACT_ATOMS: atom_id res chain seq x y z
N MET A 1 -7.63 28.08 5.48
CA MET A 1 -6.58 27.05 5.27
C MET A 1 -5.80 26.73 6.55
N SER A 2 -5.67 27.67 7.50
CA SER A 2 -4.79 27.53 8.65
C SER A 2 -5.15 26.43 9.66
N GLY A 3 -6.42 25.99 9.69
CA GLY A 3 -6.87 24.91 10.57
C GLY A 3 -6.39 23.51 10.18
N PHE A 4 -5.69 23.34 9.05
CA PHE A 4 -5.02 22.08 8.74
C PHE A 4 -3.76 21.85 9.57
N PHE A 5 -3.00 22.91 9.90
CA PHE A 5 -1.75 22.80 10.66
C PHE A 5 -1.91 22.04 12.00
N PRO A 6 -2.89 22.36 12.86
CA PRO A 6 -3.09 21.64 14.11
C PRO A 6 -3.34 20.15 13.93
N ILE A 7 -4.04 19.76 12.87
CA ILE A 7 -4.43 18.37 12.62
C ILE A 7 -3.26 17.57 12.05
N MET A 8 -2.61 18.09 11.00
CA MET A 8 -1.55 17.37 10.32
C MET A 8 -0.29 17.27 11.19
N MET A 9 0.05 18.36 11.88
CA MET A 9 1.24 18.39 12.74
C MET A 9 1.04 17.68 14.08
N PHE A 10 -0.17 17.65 14.63
CA PHE A 10 -0.35 17.19 16.02
C PHE A 10 -1.48 16.20 16.19
N GLY A 11 -2.63 16.41 15.56
CA GLY A 11 -3.78 15.50 15.64
C GLY A 11 -3.42 14.08 15.17
N LEU A 12 -2.89 13.93 13.96
CA LEU A 12 -2.55 12.62 13.40
C LEU A 12 -1.36 11.94 14.09
N PRO A 13 -0.28 12.66 14.48
CA PRO A 13 0.71 12.09 15.40
C PRO A 13 0.12 11.64 16.74
N GLY A 14 -0.88 12.35 17.28
CA GLY A 14 -1.64 11.93 18.46
C GLY A 14 -2.43 10.64 18.23
N ALA A 15 -3.03 10.47 17.05
CA ALA A 15 -3.67 9.22 16.64
C ALA A 15 -2.67 8.06 16.51
N ALA A 16 -1.51 8.28 15.88
CA ALA A 16 -0.44 7.29 15.82
C ALA A 16 0.03 6.88 17.22
N PHE A 17 0.17 7.83 18.13
CA PHE A 17 0.52 7.55 19.51
C PHE A 17 -0.56 6.71 20.23
N ALA A 18 -1.84 7.01 20.01
CA ALA A 18 -2.94 6.20 20.53
C ALA A 18 -2.92 4.76 19.98
N MET A 19 -2.68 4.60 18.67
CA MET A 19 -2.56 3.28 18.03
C MET A 19 -1.38 2.48 18.61
N TYR A 20 -0.24 3.13 18.86
CA TYR A 20 0.92 2.52 19.50
C TYR A 20 0.62 2.01 20.92
N PHE A 21 -0.16 2.76 21.71
CA PHE A 21 -0.57 2.34 23.06
C PHE A 21 -1.66 1.25 23.06
N ALA A 22 -2.42 1.15 21.98
CA ALA A 22 -3.43 0.11 21.82
C ALA A 22 -2.86 -1.21 21.27
N ALA A 23 -1.68 -1.19 20.65
CA ALA A 23 -1.01 -2.37 20.10
C ALA A 23 -0.64 -3.41 21.18
N LYS A 24 -0.65 -4.69 20.80
CA LYS A 24 -0.25 -5.82 21.66
C LYS A 24 1.24 -5.70 22.03
N PRO A 25 1.65 -6.03 23.28
CA PRO A 25 3.02 -5.82 23.75
C PRO A 25 4.07 -6.54 22.90
N GLU A 26 3.73 -7.69 22.32
CA GLU A 26 4.63 -8.48 21.48
C GLU A 26 4.94 -7.79 20.14
N ARG A 27 4.00 -7.01 19.60
CA ARG A 27 4.13 -6.32 18.29
C ARG A 27 4.47 -4.84 18.41
N ARG A 28 4.53 -4.32 19.64
CA ARG A 28 4.67 -2.89 19.92
C ARG A 28 5.97 -2.31 19.39
N ALA A 29 7.08 -3.06 19.42
CA ALA A 29 8.35 -2.62 18.87
C ALA A 29 8.30 -2.44 17.34
N SER A 30 7.77 -3.43 16.62
CA SER A 30 7.65 -3.40 15.16
C SER A 30 6.70 -2.29 14.70
N VAL A 31 5.52 -2.21 15.31
CA VAL A 31 4.51 -1.21 14.96
C VAL A 31 4.92 0.19 15.42
N GLY A 32 5.71 0.32 16.48
CA GLY A 32 6.21 1.60 16.96
C GLY A 32 7.14 2.29 15.96
N GLY A 33 8.07 1.55 15.36
CA GLY A 33 8.96 2.08 14.32
C GLY A 33 8.17 2.55 13.09
N LEU A 34 7.18 1.75 12.69
CA LEU A 34 6.26 2.11 11.61
C LEU A 34 5.51 3.41 11.93
N LEU A 35 4.71 3.41 13.01
CA LEU A 35 3.85 4.53 13.39
C LEU A 35 4.64 5.83 13.61
N LEU A 36 5.85 5.73 14.18
CA LEU A 36 6.73 6.87 14.36
C LEU A 36 7.18 7.46 13.02
N SER A 37 7.55 6.62 12.06
CA SER A 37 7.98 7.06 10.72
C SER A 37 6.85 7.84 10.03
N VAL A 38 5.65 7.26 9.98
CA VAL A 38 4.50 7.92 9.34
C VAL A 38 4.07 9.19 10.06
N ALA A 39 4.06 9.16 11.40
CA ALA A 39 3.74 10.34 12.20
C ALA A 39 4.76 11.47 11.99
N LEU A 40 6.04 11.13 11.88
CA LEU A 40 7.10 12.11 11.60
C LEU A 40 6.95 12.69 10.20
N THR A 41 6.64 11.86 9.19
CA THR A 41 6.36 12.33 7.83
C THR A 41 5.17 13.27 7.81
N ALA A 42 4.05 12.92 8.47
CA ALA A 42 2.88 13.77 8.61
C ALA A 42 3.22 15.09 9.33
N PHE A 43 4.00 15.03 10.40
CA PHE A 43 4.42 16.23 11.13
C PHE A 43 5.26 17.17 10.27
N LEU A 44 6.31 16.65 9.62
CA LEU A 44 7.28 17.47 8.89
C LEU A 44 6.71 18.01 7.58
N THR A 45 6.12 17.12 6.79
CA THR A 45 5.71 17.40 5.41
C THR A 45 4.23 17.68 5.27
N GLY A 46 3.42 17.26 6.24
CA GLY A 46 1.97 17.34 6.15
C GLY A 46 1.33 16.21 5.33
N VAL A 47 2.10 15.24 4.83
CA VAL A 47 1.56 14.08 4.10
C VAL A 47 0.97 13.08 5.08
N THR A 48 -0.33 12.88 5.02
CA THR A 48 -1.09 12.12 6.04
C THR A 48 -1.69 10.83 5.53
N GLU A 49 -1.80 10.68 4.21
CA GLU A 49 -2.39 9.53 3.54
C GLU A 49 -1.88 8.19 4.10
N PRO A 50 -0.56 7.98 4.30
CA PRO A 50 -0.09 6.67 4.71
C PRO A 50 -0.50 6.31 6.15
N LEU A 51 -0.80 7.31 6.99
CA LEU A 51 -1.33 7.10 8.34
C LEU A 51 -2.87 6.97 8.31
N GLU A 52 -3.54 7.79 7.51
CA GLU A 52 -5.01 7.75 7.35
C GLU A 52 -5.49 6.43 6.75
N PHE A 53 -4.76 5.88 5.78
CA PHE A 53 -5.07 4.59 5.17
C PHE A 53 -5.03 3.44 6.17
N MET A 54 -4.27 3.55 7.26
CA MET A 54 -4.22 2.53 8.32
C MET A 54 -5.51 2.40 9.12
N PHE A 55 -6.40 3.39 9.09
CA PHE A 55 -7.67 3.33 9.83
C PHE A 55 -8.89 3.65 8.99
N MET A 56 -8.76 4.28 7.82
CA MET A 56 -9.89 4.59 6.93
C MET A 56 -10.67 3.34 6.52
N PHE A 57 -9.98 2.24 6.20
CA PHE A 57 -10.63 0.98 5.80
C PHE A 57 -11.00 0.09 6.98
N LEU A 58 -10.25 0.16 8.09
CA LEU A 58 -10.46 -0.70 9.25
C LEU A 58 -11.52 -0.14 10.21
N ALA A 59 -11.63 1.17 10.29
CA ALA A 59 -12.50 1.88 11.21
C ALA A 59 -13.07 3.15 10.55
N PRO A 60 -14.09 3.01 9.68
CA PRO A 60 -14.74 4.14 9.03
C PRO A 60 -15.24 5.21 10.02
N LEU A 61 -15.62 4.78 11.24
CA LEU A 61 -16.00 5.69 12.32
C LEU A 61 -14.86 6.61 12.77
N LEU A 62 -13.62 6.10 12.88
CA LEU A 62 -12.45 6.93 13.23
C LEU A 62 -12.19 7.96 12.14
N TYR A 63 -12.37 7.58 10.88
CA TYR A 63 -12.22 8.49 9.75
C TYR A 63 -13.28 9.60 9.76
N LEU A 64 -14.53 9.27 10.08
CA LEU A 64 -15.58 10.27 10.26
C LEU A 64 -15.25 11.24 11.41
N VAL A 65 -14.80 10.71 12.55
CA VAL A 65 -14.37 11.55 13.70
C VAL A 65 -13.21 12.46 13.29
N HIS A 66 -12.22 11.92 12.58
CA HIS A 66 -11.11 12.71 12.03
C HIS A 66 -11.63 13.85 11.14
N ALA A 67 -12.52 13.56 10.19
CA ALA A 67 -13.09 14.56 9.29
C ALA A 67 -13.83 15.68 10.04
N ILE A 68 -14.61 15.33 11.07
CA ILE A 68 -15.33 16.29 11.91
C ILE A 68 -14.34 17.17 12.70
N LEU A 69 -13.32 16.58 13.32
CA LEU A 69 -12.30 17.32 14.06
C LEU A 69 -11.52 18.26 13.15
N THR A 70 -11.21 17.84 11.92
CA THR A 70 -10.58 18.69 10.91
C THR A 70 -11.47 19.87 10.54
N GLY A 71 -12.77 19.65 10.35
CA GLY A 71 -13.74 20.72 10.12
C GLY A 71 -13.83 21.72 11.27
N ILE A 72 -13.84 21.23 12.52
CA ILE A 72 -13.82 22.07 13.73
C ILE A 72 -12.54 22.90 13.80
N SER A 73 -11.38 22.30 13.53
CA SER A 73 -10.10 23.02 13.52
C SER A 73 -10.07 24.14 12.48
N LEU A 74 -10.60 23.88 11.28
CA LEU A 74 -10.76 24.89 10.23
C LEU A 74 -11.69 26.03 10.65
N TYR A 75 -12.83 25.70 11.25
CA TYR A 75 -13.78 26.68 11.75
C TYR A 75 -13.15 27.57 12.83
N ILE A 76 -12.53 26.97 13.85
CA ILE A 76 -11.88 27.72 14.94
C ILE A 76 -10.76 28.62 14.41
N ALA A 77 -9.90 28.10 13.52
CA ALA A 77 -8.81 28.89 12.97
C ALA A 77 -9.32 30.10 12.16
N THR A 78 -10.44 29.92 11.45
CA THR A 78 -11.08 30.99 10.69
C THR A 78 -11.78 32.00 11.61
N ALA A 79 -12.48 31.53 12.64
CA ALA A 79 -13.16 32.37 13.63
C ALA A 79 -12.19 33.24 14.44
N LEU A 80 -10.97 32.74 14.71
CA LEU A 80 -9.89 33.48 15.35
C LEU A 80 -9.13 34.42 14.39
N GLY A 81 -9.52 34.49 13.12
CA GLY A 81 -8.89 35.34 12.12
C GLY A 81 -7.43 34.96 11.83
N ILE A 82 -7.07 33.68 11.98
CA ILE A 82 -5.72 33.21 11.71
C ILE A 82 -5.55 33.05 10.20
N HIS A 83 -4.61 33.80 9.66
CA HIS A 83 -4.24 33.75 8.25
C HIS A 83 -2.83 33.17 8.13
N ALA A 84 -2.78 31.88 7.84
CA ALA A 84 -1.61 31.10 7.51
C ALA A 84 -1.94 30.25 6.29
N GLY A 85 -1.24 30.49 5.18
CA GLY A 85 -1.28 29.61 4.01
C GLY A 85 -0.33 28.43 4.19
N PHE A 86 -0.33 27.50 3.24
CA PHE A 86 0.71 26.49 3.07
C PHE A 86 0.85 26.23 1.58
N THR A 87 2.03 25.81 1.14
CA THR A 87 2.28 25.53 -0.28
C THR A 87 1.96 24.09 -0.62
N PHE A 88 2.21 23.17 0.31
CA PHE A 88 2.05 21.74 0.06
C PHE A 88 0.96 21.10 0.93
N SER A 89 1.20 20.92 2.24
CA SER A 89 0.27 20.12 3.07
C SER A 89 0.23 20.52 4.56
N ALA A 90 0.52 21.78 4.87
CA ALA A 90 0.43 22.31 6.23
C ALA A 90 1.32 21.58 7.25
N GLY A 91 2.48 21.10 6.80
CA GLY A 91 3.49 20.47 7.67
C GLY A 91 4.30 21.50 8.48
N ALA A 92 5.16 21.01 9.38
CA ALA A 92 6.06 21.84 10.17
C ALA A 92 7.01 22.68 9.30
N ILE A 93 7.44 22.13 8.15
CA ILE A 93 8.25 22.85 7.18
C ILE A 93 7.46 24.03 6.59
N ASP A 94 6.22 23.79 6.15
CA ASP A 94 5.33 24.85 5.65
C ASP A 94 5.09 25.92 6.74
N TYR A 95 4.90 25.51 7.99
CA TYR A 95 4.69 26.43 9.11
C TYR A 95 5.92 27.32 9.35
N ALA A 96 7.12 26.73 9.36
CA ALA A 96 8.37 27.45 9.55
C ALA A 96 8.67 28.42 8.41
N LEU A 97 8.35 28.04 7.17
CA LEU A 97 8.48 28.91 6.00
C LEU A 97 7.49 30.08 6.07
N MET A 98 6.24 29.80 6.45
CA MET A 98 5.16 30.80 6.54
C MET A 98 5.40 31.86 7.60
N TYR A 99 6.10 31.54 8.68
CA TYR A 99 6.39 32.49 9.75
C TYR A 99 7.18 33.73 9.27
N LYS A 100 7.88 33.63 8.12
CA LYS A 100 8.67 34.72 7.55
C LYS A 100 7.94 35.53 6.49
N LEU A 101 6.69 35.20 6.13
CA LEU A 101 5.97 35.92 5.08
C LEU A 101 5.15 37.11 5.62
N PRO A 102 5.14 38.25 4.92
CA PRO A 102 4.34 39.43 5.30
C PRO A 102 2.82 39.21 5.30
N ALA A 103 2.34 38.15 4.63
CA ALA A 103 0.93 37.78 4.57
C ALA A 103 0.48 36.92 5.76
N ALA A 104 1.39 36.50 6.63
CA ALA A 104 1.08 35.70 7.80
C ALA A 104 0.54 36.58 8.93
N SER A 105 -0.56 36.16 9.55
CA SER A 105 -1.14 36.87 10.71
C SER A 105 -0.19 36.83 11.91
N SER A 106 -0.16 37.90 12.71
CA SER A 106 0.66 37.95 13.93
C SER A 106 0.30 36.88 14.97
N ASN A 107 -0.88 36.27 14.84
CA ASN A 107 -1.42 35.27 15.75
C ASN A 107 -1.12 33.82 15.34
N VAL A 108 -0.26 33.58 14.33
CA VAL A 108 0.04 32.23 13.80
C VAL A 108 0.56 31.25 14.86
N TRP A 109 1.23 31.74 15.90
CA TRP A 109 1.71 30.92 17.03
C TRP A 109 0.59 30.16 17.75
N ILE A 110 -0.66 30.66 17.70
CA ILE A 110 -1.81 30.00 18.32
C ILE A 110 -2.14 28.66 17.65
N LEU A 111 -1.69 28.43 16.40
CA LEU A 111 -1.81 27.14 15.71
C LEU A 111 -1.01 26.05 16.41
N LEU A 112 0.12 26.38 17.06
CA LEU A 112 0.89 25.42 17.84
C LEU A 112 0.14 25.04 19.13
N VAL A 113 -0.54 26.01 19.76
CA VAL A 113 -1.39 25.76 20.94
C VAL A 113 -2.59 24.91 20.55
N MET A 114 -3.30 25.27 19.47
CA MET A 114 -4.36 24.45 18.90
C MET A 114 -3.86 23.05 18.54
N GLY A 115 -2.64 22.95 18.03
CA GLY A 115 -1.97 21.69 17.73
C GLY A 115 -1.79 20.83 18.97
N LEU A 116 -1.24 21.37 20.03
CA LEU A 116 -1.07 20.63 21.30
C LEU A 116 -2.41 20.16 21.87
N VAL A 117 -3.45 21.01 21.80
CA VAL A 117 -4.82 20.61 22.17
C VAL A 117 -5.32 19.49 21.27
N ALA A 118 -5.13 19.60 19.95
CA ALA A 118 -5.50 18.57 18.99
C ALA A 118 -4.79 17.24 19.26
N PHE A 119 -3.50 17.25 19.62
CA PHE A 119 -2.76 16.05 20.01
C PHE A 119 -3.47 15.30 21.15
N VAL A 120 -3.81 16.03 22.22
CA VAL A 120 -4.49 15.45 23.39
C VAL A 120 -5.87 14.94 23.03
N VAL A 121 -6.66 15.74 22.28
CA VAL A 121 -8.01 15.37 21.84
C VAL A 121 -7.98 14.11 20.98
N TYR A 122 -7.10 14.05 19.99
CA TYR A 122 -6.93 12.89 19.13
C TYR A 122 -6.47 11.67 19.92
N PHE A 123 -5.48 11.83 20.80
CA PHE A 123 -4.99 10.73 21.62
C PHE A 123 -6.10 10.10 22.47
N VAL A 124 -6.89 10.94 23.17
CA VAL A 124 -7.98 10.48 24.02
C VAL A 124 -9.10 9.85 23.18
N LEU A 125 -9.57 10.53 22.15
CA LEU A 125 -10.67 10.02 21.31
C LEU A 125 -10.30 8.71 20.61
N PHE A 126 -9.12 8.64 19.98
CA PHE A 126 -8.68 7.42 19.33
C PHE A 126 -8.51 6.30 20.36
N THR A 127 -7.90 6.56 21.52
CA THR A 127 -7.75 5.53 22.56
C THR A 127 -9.11 5.01 23.04
N VAL A 128 -10.07 5.91 23.29
CA VAL A 128 -11.42 5.53 23.74
C VAL A 128 -12.14 4.72 22.68
N ILE A 129 -12.16 5.16 21.42
CA ILE A 129 -12.91 4.47 20.36
C ILE A 129 -12.24 3.13 20.01
N ILE A 130 -10.90 3.06 19.94
CA ILE A 130 -10.17 1.82 19.68
C ILE A 130 -10.45 0.77 20.76
N ARG A 131 -10.52 1.18 22.03
CA ARG A 131 -10.81 0.28 23.15
C ARG A 131 -12.30 -0.08 23.24
N ALA A 132 -13.19 0.89 23.09
CA ALA A 132 -14.64 0.69 23.21
C ALA A 132 -15.19 -0.23 22.13
N PHE A 133 -14.73 -0.08 20.88
CA PHE A 133 -15.19 -0.89 19.74
C PHE A 133 -14.24 -2.03 19.38
N ASN A 134 -13.21 -2.27 20.20
CA ASN A 134 -12.18 -3.28 19.97
C ASN A 134 -11.63 -3.30 18.52
N LEU A 135 -11.30 -2.10 18.01
CA LEU A 135 -10.88 -1.95 16.62
C LEU A 135 -9.52 -2.61 16.37
N LYS A 136 -9.40 -3.31 15.24
CA LYS A 136 -8.18 -4.01 14.79
C LYS A 136 -7.14 -3.06 14.20
N THR A 137 -6.75 -2.02 14.92
CA THR A 137 -5.68 -1.11 14.48
C THR A 137 -4.35 -1.85 14.32
N PRO A 138 -3.38 -1.33 13.53
CA PRO A 138 -2.08 -1.95 13.36
C PRO A 138 -1.48 -2.39 14.70
N GLY A 139 -1.09 -3.67 14.80
CA GLY A 139 -0.58 -4.28 16.04
C GLY A 139 -1.63 -4.89 16.99
N ARG A 140 -2.92 -4.84 16.66
CA ARG A 140 -4.00 -5.51 17.41
C ARG A 140 -4.58 -6.76 16.72
N GLU A 141 -4.08 -7.08 15.54
CA GLU A 141 -4.51 -8.24 14.75
C GLU A 141 -4.22 -9.56 15.48
N ASP A 142 -5.05 -10.56 15.20
CA ASP A 142 -4.87 -11.92 15.71
C ASP A 142 -3.75 -12.61 14.92
N ALA A 143 -3.02 -13.52 15.57
CA ALA A 143 -1.80 -14.11 15.00
C ALA A 143 -2.00 -14.80 13.63
N SER A 144 -3.25 -15.15 13.29
CA SER A 144 -3.65 -15.81 12.04
C SER A 144 -4.10 -14.85 10.92
N THR A 145 -4.19 -13.55 11.18
CA THR A 145 -4.44 -12.54 10.14
C THR A 145 -3.14 -11.80 9.89
N GLU A 146 -2.26 -12.42 9.10
CA GLU A 146 -1.08 -11.77 8.55
C GLU A 146 -1.56 -10.68 7.59
N VAL A 147 -1.77 -9.47 8.10
CA VAL A 147 -1.56 -8.28 7.28
C VAL A 147 -0.05 -8.10 7.27
N THR A 148 0.56 -8.57 6.19
CA THR A 148 1.96 -8.27 5.89
C THR A 148 2.15 -6.76 6.00
N PRO A 149 3.05 -6.28 6.88
CA PRO A 149 3.30 -4.86 7.02
C PRO A 149 3.92 -4.36 5.71
N GLU A 150 3.13 -3.66 4.91
CA GLU A 150 3.58 -2.99 3.69
C GLU A 150 4.39 -1.72 3.93
N ALA A 151 4.89 -1.52 5.15
CA ALA A 151 5.81 -0.44 5.43
C ALA A 151 7.03 -1.00 6.18
N ASN A 152 8.16 -0.98 5.48
CA ASN A 152 9.51 -1.45 5.83
C ASN A 152 9.89 -2.89 5.50
N SER A 153 9.58 -3.37 4.27
CA SER A 153 10.27 -4.55 3.71
C SER A 153 11.55 -4.20 2.92
N ASN A 154 12.02 -2.95 2.93
CA ASN A 154 13.14 -2.52 2.08
C ASN A 154 14.52 -2.72 2.74
N THR A 155 14.61 -3.42 3.87
CA THR A 155 15.90 -3.82 4.43
C THR A 155 16.47 -5.00 3.65
N THR A 156 17.74 -4.92 3.26
CA THR A 156 18.43 -5.95 2.45
C THR A 156 18.28 -7.36 3.04
N GLU A 157 18.36 -7.50 4.36
CA GLU A 157 18.22 -8.80 5.05
C GLU A 157 16.79 -9.37 4.97
N GLY A 158 15.78 -8.50 5.00
CA GLY A 158 14.36 -8.89 4.86
C GLY A 158 14.00 -9.31 3.43
N LEU A 159 14.62 -8.68 2.43
CA LEU A 159 14.46 -9.06 1.03
C LEU A 159 15.18 -10.38 0.71
N ASP A 160 16.37 -10.58 1.27
CA ASP A 160 17.15 -11.81 1.09
C ASP A 160 16.42 -13.03 1.69
N THR A 161 15.81 -12.88 2.88
CA THR A 161 15.00 -13.94 3.52
C THR A 161 13.70 -14.24 2.78
N LEU A 162 13.02 -13.20 2.26
CA LEU A 162 11.85 -13.37 1.39
C LEU A 162 12.22 -14.08 0.08
N ALA A 163 13.33 -13.69 -0.55
CA ALA A 163 13.82 -14.32 -1.76
C ALA A 163 14.09 -15.82 -1.58
N ILE A 164 14.76 -16.21 -0.48
CA ILE A 164 14.99 -17.62 -0.13
C ILE A 164 13.66 -18.38 0.01
N SER A 165 12.68 -17.76 0.68
CA SER A 165 11.36 -18.37 0.90
C SER A 165 10.60 -18.57 -0.41
N TYR A 166 10.66 -17.58 -1.32
CA TYR A 166 10.08 -17.71 -2.66
C TYR A 166 10.79 -18.77 -3.51
N ILE A 167 12.13 -18.88 -3.42
CA ILE A 167 12.90 -19.94 -4.09
C ILE A 167 12.48 -21.33 -3.59
N ASN A 168 12.19 -21.48 -2.30
CA ASN A 168 11.68 -22.75 -1.76
C ASN A 168 10.28 -23.07 -2.26
N ALA A 169 9.38 -22.08 -2.32
CA ALA A 169 8.01 -22.26 -2.78
C ALA A 169 7.91 -22.68 -4.27
N ILE A 170 8.89 -22.32 -5.09
CA ILE A 170 8.96 -22.71 -6.51
C ILE A 170 9.65 -24.08 -6.73
N GLY A 171 10.02 -24.80 -5.67
CA GLY A 171 10.68 -26.12 -5.78
C GLY A 171 12.21 -26.06 -5.72
N GLY A 172 12.77 -24.98 -5.17
CA GLY A 172 14.21 -24.80 -4.97
C GLY A 172 14.93 -24.17 -6.17
N SER A 173 16.23 -23.88 -6.00
CA SER A 173 17.07 -23.33 -7.08
C SER A 173 17.17 -24.24 -8.30
N ASP A 174 17.02 -25.55 -8.11
CA ASP A 174 17.17 -26.54 -9.16
C ASP A 174 16.01 -26.49 -10.18
N ASN A 175 14.85 -26.00 -9.76
CA ASN A 175 13.68 -25.83 -10.61
C ASN A 175 13.64 -24.49 -11.34
N LEU A 176 14.46 -23.50 -10.94
CA LEU A 176 14.44 -22.15 -11.49
C LEU A 176 15.49 -21.99 -12.61
N THR A 177 15.05 -21.52 -13.78
CA THR A 177 15.92 -21.34 -14.98
C THR A 177 16.04 -19.88 -15.41
N GLY A 178 15.09 -19.03 -15.05
CA GLY A 178 15.13 -17.60 -15.36
C GLY A 178 14.37 -16.78 -14.33
N ILE A 179 14.94 -15.65 -13.95
CA ILE A 179 14.30 -14.63 -13.11
C ILE A 179 14.13 -13.39 -13.97
N ASP A 180 12.94 -12.82 -13.96
CA ASP A 180 12.61 -11.52 -14.52
C ASP A 180 11.51 -10.86 -13.67
N ALA A 181 11.35 -9.54 -13.77
CA ALA A 181 10.35 -8.82 -13.01
C ALA A 181 9.77 -7.66 -13.81
N CYS A 182 8.50 -7.36 -13.52
CA CYS A 182 7.83 -6.12 -13.92
C CYS A 182 7.51 -5.30 -12.66
N ILE A 183 6.77 -4.20 -12.83
CA ILE A 183 6.38 -3.30 -11.73
C ILE A 183 5.71 -4.05 -10.57
N THR A 184 4.79 -4.98 -10.86
CA THR A 184 4.00 -5.67 -9.82
C THR A 184 4.09 -7.20 -9.84
N ARG A 185 4.83 -7.77 -10.78
CA ARG A 185 4.85 -9.21 -11.05
C ARG A 185 6.27 -9.73 -11.20
N LEU A 186 6.57 -10.79 -10.48
CA LEU A 186 7.77 -11.59 -10.63
C LEU A 186 7.52 -12.64 -11.71
N ARG A 187 8.27 -12.60 -12.81
CA ARG A 187 8.19 -13.54 -13.94
C ARG A 187 9.30 -14.57 -13.77
N LEU A 188 8.93 -15.81 -13.49
CA LEU A 188 9.86 -16.90 -13.27
C LEU A 188 9.72 -17.94 -14.37
N THR A 189 10.86 -18.33 -14.95
CA THR A 189 10.95 -19.49 -15.82
C THR A 189 11.40 -20.68 -14.97
N VAL A 190 10.62 -21.75 -14.96
CA VAL A 190 10.88 -22.96 -14.19
C VAL A 190 10.99 -24.19 -15.09
N LYS A 191 11.60 -25.27 -14.62
CA LYS A 191 11.65 -26.56 -15.35
C LYS A 191 10.30 -27.26 -15.30
N ASP A 192 9.66 -27.25 -14.13
CA ASP A 192 8.35 -27.85 -13.92
C ASP A 192 7.46 -26.98 -13.01
N SER A 193 6.36 -26.50 -13.58
CA SER A 193 5.32 -25.75 -12.86
C SER A 193 4.51 -26.58 -11.85
N GLY A 194 4.55 -27.91 -11.94
CA GLY A 194 3.89 -28.83 -11.01
C GLY A 194 4.52 -28.80 -9.62
N MET A 195 5.84 -28.57 -9.53
CA MET A 195 6.58 -28.47 -8.27
C MET A 195 6.38 -27.14 -7.53
N VAL A 196 5.63 -26.19 -8.13
CA VAL A 196 5.40 -24.88 -7.52
C VAL A 196 4.18 -24.90 -6.60
N ASP A 197 4.42 -24.63 -5.32
CA ASP A 197 3.41 -24.47 -4.29
C ASP A 197 2.83 -23.05 -4.34
N SER A 198 1.68 -22.93 -5.00
CA SER A 198 0.94 -21.67 -5.11
C SER A 198 0.36 -21.20 -3.77
N ASN A 199 0.15 -22.10 -2.81
CA ASN A 199 -0.36 -21.74 -1.48
C ASN A 199 0.77 -21.19 -0.60
N ALA A 200 1.95 -21.79 -0.66
CA ALA A 200 3.14 -21.25 0.00
C ALA A 200 3.47 -19.83 -0.50
N ALA A 201 3.45 -19.61 -1.82
CA ALA A 201 3.70 -18.27 -2.37
C ALA A 201 2.66 -17.23 -1.91
N LYS A 202 1.37 -17.60 -1.80
CA LYS A 202 0.33 -16.72 -1.24
C LYS A 202 0.55 -16.39 0.24
N ARG A 203 0.99 -17.38 1.04
CA ARG A 203 1.34 -17.16 2.45
C ARG A 203 2.55 -16.23 2.61
N LEU A 204 3.48 -16.25 1.65
CA LEU A 204 4.63 -15.33 1.61
C LEU A 204 4.27 -13.90 1.17
N GLY A 205 2.98 -13.60 0.94
CA GLY A 205 2.49 -12.27 0.58
C GLY A 205 2.24 -12.06 -0.91
N ALA A 206 2.23 -13.12 -1.73
CA ALA A 206 1.80 -13.00 -3.12
C ALA A 206 0.28 -12.84 -3.21
N ALA A 207 -0.19 -11.80 -3.91
CA ALA A 207 -1.60 -11.60 -4.23
C ALA A 207 -2.16 -12.70 -5.15
N GLY A 208 -1.30 -13.34 -5.93
CA GLY A 208 -1.68 -14.44 -6.81
C GLY A 208 -0.50 -15.10 -7.50
N VAL A 209 -0.70 -16.34 -7.93
CA VAL A 209 0.25 -17.10 -8.75
C VAL A 209 -0.48 -17.55 -10.02
N VAL A 210 0.04 -17.15 -11.17
CA VAL A 210 -0.51 -17.49 -12.48
C VAL A 210 0.48 -18.42 -13.17
N LYS A 211 0.06 -19.66 -13.43
CA LYS A 211 0.83 -20.62 -14.23
C LYS A 211 0.37 -20.46 -15.67
N LEU A 212 1.17 -19.79 -16.51
CA LEU A 212 0.82 -19.61 -17.93
C LEU A 212 1.04 -20.93 -18.67
N ASN A 213 2.22 -21.52 -18.49
CA ASN A 213 2.68 -22.71 -19.19
C ASN A 213 3.37 -23.66 -18.20
N LYS A 214 3.77 -24.85 -18.66
CA LYS A 214 4.57 -25.80 -17.84
C LYS A 214 5.90 -25.23 -17.33
N GLN A 215 6.41 -24.19 -17.98
CA GLN A 215 7.71 -23.59 -17.71
C GLN A 215 7.65 -22.11 -17.31
N SER A 216 6.48 -21.46 -17.34
CA SER A 216 6.38 -20.01 -17.14
C SER A 216 5.34 -19.67 -16.09
N ILE A 217 5.78 -19.02 -15.01
CA ILE A 217 4.96 -18.66 -13.86
C ILE A 217 5.11 -17.17 -13.57
N GLN A 218 4.00 -16.53 -13.20
CA GLN A 218 3.99 -15.17 -12.71
C GLN A 218 3.46 -15.12 -11.28
N ILE A 219 4.23 -14.52 -10.38
CA ILE A 219 3.84 -14.30 -8.99
C ILE A 219 3.59 -12.81 -8.81
N ILE A 220 2.37 -12.44 -8.41
CA ILE A 220 1.97 -11.05 -8.19
C ILE A 220 2.36 -10.67 -6.76
N VAL A 221 3.45 -9.91 -6.60
CA VAL A 221 4.01 -9.53 -5.28
C VAL A 221 3.95 -8.01 -5.05
N GLY A 222 3.29 -7.27 -5.95
CA GLY A 222 3.18 -5.81 -5.87
C GLY A 222 4.50 -5.11 -6.20
N ALA A 223 4.63 -3.85 -5.79
CA ALA A 223 5.75 -2.96 -6.14
C ALA A 223 7.15 -3.47 -5.74
N LYS A 224 7.23 -4.57 -4.98
CA LYS A 224 8.48 -5.20 -4.52
C LYS A 224 9.03 -6.24 -5.50
N ALA A 225 8.37 -6.47 -6.64
CA ALA A 225 8.74 -7.51 -7.59
C ALA A 225 10.19 -7.40 -8.08
N GLU A 226 10.64 -6.20 -8.42
CA GLU A 226 12.00 -5.95 -8.89
C GLU A 226 13.04 -6.20 -7.77
N SER A 227 12.81 -5.65 -6.58
CA SER A 227 13.71 -5.85 -5.43
C SER A 227 13.83 -7.31 -4.99
N ILE A 228 12.74 -8.08 -5.08
CA ILE A 228 12.75 -9.52 -4.80
C ILE A 228 13.52 -10.27 -5.89
N ALA A 229 13.35 -9.92 -7.17
CA ALA A 229 14.09 -10.54 -8.27
C ALA A 229 15.60 -10.35 -8.13
N ASP A 230 16.05 -9.14 -7.80
CA ASP A 230 17.47 -8.84 -7.60
C ASP A 230 18.04 -9.61 -6.41
N SER A 231 17.28 -9.71 -5.32
CA SER A 231 17.67 -10.49 -4.14
C SER A 231 17.73 -11.99 -4.44
N MET A 232 16.80 -12.52 -5.25
CA MET A 232 16.85 -13.92 -5.71
C MET A 232 18.08 -14.19 -6.56
N ARG A 233 18.44 -13.28 -7.50
CA ARG A 233 19.67 -13.42 -8.30
C ARG A 233 20.91 -13.45 -7.41
N LYS A 234 20.96 -12.58 -6.40
CA LYS A 234 22.06 -12.48 -5.44
C LYS A 234 22.20 -13.74 -4.59
N VAL A 235 21.09 -14.28 -4.07
CA VAL A 235 21.05 -15.51 -3.25
C VAL A 235 21.48 -16.74 -4.06
N ILE A 236 21.10 -16.82 -5.34
CA ILE A 236 21.51 -17.91 -6.22
C ILE A 236 23.01 -17.79 -6.55
N ALA A 237 23.50 -16.57 -6.79
CA ALA A 237 24.92 -16.32 -7.07
C ALA A 237 25.82 -16.58 -5.85
N SER A 238 25.33 -16.38 -4.62
CA SER A 238 26.08 -16.61 -3.38
C SER A 238 26.07 -18.09 -2.92
N GLY A 239 25.37 -18.98 -3.62
CA GLY A 239 25.34 -20.42 -3.30
C GLY A 239 24.56 -20.80 -2.04
N ALA A 240 23.80 -19.86 -1.46
CA ALA A 240 22.99 -20.07 -0.25
C ALA A 240 21.57 -20.60 -0.56
N ALA A 241 21.39 -21.33 -1.66
CA ALA A 241 20.11 -21.87 -2.05
C ALA A 241 19.80 -23.17 -1.27
N PRO A 242 18.67 -23.25 -0.54
CA PRO A 242 18.30 -24.49 0.14
C PRO A 242 17.97 -25.58 -0.87
N LYS A 243 18.55 -26.77 -0.66
CA LYS A 243 18.15 -28.00 -1.37
C LYS A 243 16.84 -28.54 -0.77
N VAL A 244 15.87 -28.72 -1.65
CA VAL A 244 14.53 -29.33 -1.52
C VAL A 244 14.22 -29.99 -0.16
N VAL A 245 13.18 -29.48 0.52
CA VAL A 245 12.46 -30.25 1.55
C VAL A 245 11.14 -30.75 0.93
N SER A 246 11.11 -32.05 0.65
CA SER A 246 9.98 -32.85 0.15
C SER A 246 9.41 -33.66 1.33
N HIS A 247 8.14 -34.01 1.52
CA HIS A 247 6.81 -33.82 0.90
C HIS A 247 5.80 -34.32 1.97
N ALA A 248 4.53 -33.91 1.92
CA ALA A 248 3.43 -34.82 2.32
C ALA A 248 2.10 -34.39 1.65
N ALA A 249 1.65 -35.24 0.72
CA ALA A 249 0.36 -35.16 0.05
C ALA A 249 -0.78 -35.58 1.00
N ALA A 250 -1.93 -34.90 0.92
CA ALA A 250 -3.23 -35.47 1.26
C ALA A 250 -4.40 -34.69 0.60
N ALA A 251 -5.08 -35.39 -0.30
CA ALA A 251 -6.51 -35.33 -0.65
C ALA A 251 -7.09 -34.13 -1.46
N GLU A 252 -7.20 -34.33 -2.78
CA GLU A 252 -8.37 -33.99 -3.63
C GLU A 252 -9.62 -34.76 -3.12
N ALA A 253 -10.90 -34.38 -3.25
CA ALA A 253 -11.70 -33.40 -4.02
C ALA A 253 -13.08 -33.21 -3.26
N PRO A 254 -14.14 -32.49 -3.73
CA PRO A 254 -14.52 -32.21 -5.11
C PRO A 254 -14.75 -30.73 -5.48
N ALA A 255 -14.59 -30.50 -6.78
CA ALA A 255 -14.87 -29.28 -7.50
C ALA A 255 -16.38 -28.92 -7.47
N VAL A 256 -16.66 -27.63 -7.26
CA VAL A 256 -17.94 -27.04 -7.65
C VAL A 256 -17.69 -26.30 -8.97
N GLU A 257 -18.27 -26.88 -10.01
CA GLU A 257 -18.27 -26.38 -11.38
C GLU A 257 -19.07 -25.07 -11.45
N ALA A 258 -18.40 -23.95 -11.68
CA ALA A 258 -19.06 -22.68 -11.97
C ALA A 258 -19.21 -22.54 -13.50
N ALA A 259 -20.46 -22.50 -13.94
CA ALA A 259 -20.88 -22.41 -15.33
C ALA A 259 -20.26 -21.22 -16.09
N PRO A 260 -20.01 -21.34 -17.41
CA PRO A 260 -19.44 -20.26 -18.19
C PRO A 260 -20.42 -19.08 -18.28
N ALA A 261 -19.95 -17.90 -17.86
CA ALA A 261 -20.65 -16.65 -18.12
C ALA A 261 -20.70 -16.39 -19.62
N LYS A 262 -21.92 -16.26 -20.16
CA LYS A 262 -22.17 -15.92 -21.56
C LYS A 262 -21.52 -14.59 -21.92
N ALA A 263 -20.77 -14.59 -23.02
CA ALA A 263 -20.28 -13.37 -23.67
C ALA A 263 -21.46 -12.46 -24.02
N VAL A 264 -21.37 -11.20 -23.60
CA VAL A 264 -22.29 -10.15 -24.00
C VAL A 264 -21.89 -9.69 -25.39
N GLU A 265 -22.71 -9.97 -26.40
CA GLU A 265 -22.54 -9.40 -27.74
C GLU A 265 -22.74 -7.88 -27.70
N ILE A 266 -21.69 -7.14 -28.04
CA ILE A 266 -21.78 -5.69 -28.21
C ILE A 266 -22.32 -5.42 -29.61
N ASN A 267 -23.56 -4.92 -29.68
CA ASN A 267 -24.22 -4.52 -30.91
C ASN A 267 -23.39 -3.52 -31.72
N LYS A 268 -22.95 -3.94 -32.91
CA LYS A 268 -22.09 -3.21 -33.86
C LYS A 268 -22.83 -2.12 -34.65
N ALA A 269 -23.68 -1.32 -33.99
CA ALA A 269 -24.56 -0.37 -34.67
C ALA A 269 -24.75 0.98 -33.96
N ALA A 270 -23.77 1.46 -33.19
CA ALA A 270 -23.76 2.84 -32.74
C ALA A 270 -22.96 3.71 -33.74
N LYS A 271 -23.65 4.54 -34.52
CA LYS A 271 -23.01 5.61 -35.31
C LYS A 271 -22.35 6.61 -34.33
N LEU A 272 -21.02 6.58 -34.25
CA LEU A 272 -20.22 7.60 -33.59
C LEU A 272 -20.40 8.93 -34.33
N SER A 273 -21.14 9.87 -33.72
CA SER A 273 -21.51 11.14 -34.36
C SER A 273 -20.45 12.24 -34.27
N SER A 274 -19.48 12.13 -33.36
CA SER A 274 -18.27 12.96 -33.39
C SER A 274 -17.18 12.38 -32.49
N LEU A 275 -15.98 12.25 -33.03
CA LEU A 275 -14.76 11.92 -32.30
C LEU A 275 -13.91 13.20 -32.28
N VAL A 276 -13.63 13.74 -31.10
CA VAL A 276 -12.79 14.93 -30.96
C VAL A 276 -11.41 14.48 -30.49
N SER A 277 -10.39 14.71 -31.32
CA SER A 277 -9.00 14.39 -30.97
C SER A 277 -8.36 15.56 -30.22
N PRO A 278 -7.73 15.34 -29.05
CA PRO A 278 -7.03 16.37 -28.30
C PRO A 278 -5.69 16.77 -28.94
N ILE A 279 -5.24 16.02 -29.96
CA ILE A 279 -3.98 16.24 -30.69
C ILE A 279 -4.18 16.07 -32.19
N THR A 280 -3.38 16.76 -33.00
CA THR A 280 -3.32 16.54 -34.45
C THR A 280 -2.58 15.24 -34.73
N GLY A 281 -3.19 14.31 -35.44
CA GLY A 281 -2.61 13.01 -35.78
C GLY A 281 -3.36 12.33 -36.91
N GLU A 282 -2.80 11.23 -37.43
CA GLU A 282 -3.40 10.43 -38.49
C GLU A 282 -4.15 9.24 -37.89
N ILE A 283 -5.33 8.93 -38.43
CA ILE A 283 -6.13 7.79 -38.00
C ILE A 283 -5.62 6.57 -38.76
N VAL A 284 -4.98 5.66 -38.04
CA VAL A 284 -4.43 4.42 -38.60
C VAL A 284 -5.31 3.27 -38.12
N ALA A 285 -5.68 2.35 -39.04
CA ALA A 285 -6.42 1.15 -38.66
C ALA A 285 -5.56 0.27 -37.75
N LEU A 286 -6.16 -0.41 -36.76
CA LEU A 286 -5.41 -1.26 -35.81
C LEU A 286 -4.51 -2.30 -36.52
N GLU A 287 -4.96 -2.79 -37.68
CA GLU A 287 -4.26 -3.75 -38.54
C GLU A 287 -2.96 -3.20 -39.14
N SER A 288 -2.89 -1.88 -39.32
CA SER A 288 -1.74 -1.17 -39.87
C SER A 288 -0.77 -0.66 -38.79
N VAL A 289 -1.02 -0.99 -37.52
CA VAL A 289 -0.08 -0.69 -36.44
C VAL A 289 1.06 -1.73 -36.48
N PRO A 290 2.33 -1.31 -36.59
CA PRO A 290 3.49 -2.22 -36.71
C PRO A 290 3.82 -3.00 -35.41
N ASP A 291 2.86 -3.12 -34.48
CA ASP A 291 2.98 -3.82 -33.20
C ASP A 291 1.97 -4.98 -33.15
N GLU A 292 2.49 -6.21 -33.13
CA GLU A 292 1.68 -7.43 -33.12
C GLU A 292 0.78 -7.54 -31.88
N SER A 293 1.15 -6.92 -30.75
CA SER A 293 0.36 -6.98 -29.51
C SER A 293 -0.91 -6.12 -29.58
N LEU A 294 -0.83 -4.97 -30.26
CA LEU A 294 -1.96 -4.06 -30.50
C LEU A 294 -2.87 -4.56 -31.63
N CYS A 295 -2.29 -5.26 -32.61
CA CYS A 295 -3.02 -5.79 -33.76
C CYS A 295 -4.01 -6.91 -33.38
N GLN A 296 -3.73 -7.67 -32.31
CA GLN A 296 -4.50 -8.86 -31.92
C GLN A 296 -5.83 -8.61 -31.18
N GLN A 297 -6.32 -7.36 -31.07
CA GLN A 297 -7.56 -7.04 -30.31
C GLN A 297 -7.59 -7.65 -28.89
N SER A 298 -6.43 -7.90 -28.28
CA SER A 298 -6.30 -8.61 -27.00
C SER A 298 -6.44 -7.69 -25.78
N CYS A 299 -6.63 -6.39 -25.99
CA CYS A 299 -7.05 -5.45 -24.95
C CYS A 299 -8.58 -5.31 -24.97
N GLY A 300 -9.26 -6.35 -24.47
CA GLY A 300 -10.69 -6.35 -24.14
C GLY A 300 -10.89 -6.95 -22.76
#